data_AF-A0A126NUV8-F1
#
_entry.id   AF-A0A126NUV8-F1
#
_cell.length_a   1.000
_cell.length_b   1.000
_cell.length_c   1.000
_cell.angle_alpha   90.00
_cell.angle_beta   90.00
_cell.angle_gamma   90.00
#
_symmetry.space_group_name_H-M   'P 1'
#
loop_
_entity.id
_entity.type
_entity.pdbx_description
1 polymer ?
#
loop_
_entity_poly.entity_id
_entity_poly.type
_entity_poly.pdbx_seq_one_letter_code
_entity_poly.pdbx_strand_id
1 'polypeptide(L)' 'MSEPKPGFDAGRHCDAMAPALGLTITDQQRPAVLQFLTIASGMATIVQAAPLDDGSFELAPVFRPGPVSGGGSA' A
#
# COMPACT_ATOMS: atom_id res chain seq x y z
N MET A 1 2.36 26.86 12.41
CA MET A 1 3.59 26.31 11.80
C MET A 1 3.47 24.80 11.90
N SER A 2 3.37 24.09 10.78
CA SER A 2 3.26 22.63 10.81
C SER A 2 4.64 22.05 11.12
N GLU A 3 4.75 21.29 12.21
CA GLU A 3 5.97 20.55 12.51
C GLU A 3 6.26 19.55 11.37
N PRO A 4 7.55 19.35 11.02
CA PRO A 4 7.90 18.35 10.03
C PRO A 4 7.49 16.97 10.53
N LYS A 5 6.61 16.30 9.77
CA LYS A 5 6.21 14.93 10.05
C LYS A 5 7.47 14.06 10.00
N PRO A 6 7.77 13.25 11.03
CA PRO A 6 8.91 12.35 10.99
C PRO A 6 8.76 11.40 9.80
N GLY A 7 9.89 11.13 9.14
CA GLY A 7 9.98 10.20 8.00
C GLY A 7 9.55 8.78 8.37
N PHE A 8 9.37 7.93 7.36
CA PHE A 8 9.01 6.53 7.58
C PHE A 8 10.12 5.79 8.35
N ASP A 9 9.74 5.17 9.47
CA ASP A 9 10.62 4.31 10.28
C ASP A 9 10.24 2.85 10.04
N ALA A 10 11.06 2.16 9.24
CA ALA A 10 10.86 0.77 8.89
C ALA A 10 10.90 -0.16 10.11
N GLY A 11 11.74 0.15 11.11
CA GLY A 11 11.87 -0.65 12.33
C GLY A 11 10.59 -0.61 13.14
N ARG A 12 10.15 0.61 13.47
CA ARG A 12 8.90 0.83 14.22
C ARG A 12 7.68 0.29 13.48
N HIS A 13 7.64 0.42 12.15
CA HIS A 13 6.57 -0.15 11.35
C HIS A 13 6.57 -1.68 11.39
N CYS A 14 7.74 -2.31 11.21
CA CYS A 14 7.88 -3.78 11.28
C CYS A 14 7.46 -4.32 12.64
N ASP A 15 7.93 -3.70 13.72
CA ASP A 15 7.65 -4.13 15.10
C ASP A 15 6.15 -4.02 15.44
N ALA A 16 5.44 -3.04 14.87
CA ALA A 16 4.00 -2.87 15.05
C ALA A 16 3.16 -3.79 14.16
N MET A 17 3.52 -3.93 12.87
CA MET A 17 2.69 -4.62 11.88
C MET A 17 2.86 -6.13 11.85
N ALA A 18 4.08 -6.64 12.09
CA ALA A 18 4.32 -8.07 12.11
C ALA A 18 3.35 -8.83 13.04
N PRO A 19 3.19 -8.46 14.33
CA PRO A 19 2.25 -9.16 15.21
C PRO A 19 0.79 -8.94 14.81
N ALA A 20 0.42 -7.75 14.32
CA ALA A 20 -0.94 -7.48 13.85
C ALA A 20 -1.37 -8.38 12.68
N LEU A 21 -0.39 -8.81 11.87
CA LEU A 21 -0.58 -9.73 10.75
C LEU A 21 -0.33 -11.21 11.12
N GLY A 22 -0.03 -11.50 12.40
CA GLY A 22 0.30 -12.85 12.85
C GLY A 22 1.65 -13.37 12.34
N LEU A 23 2.56 -12.48 11.95
CA LEU A 23 3.88 -12.81 11.42
C LEU A 23 4.93 -12.76 12.53
N THR A 24 5.79 -13.78 12.56
CA THR A 24 7.02 -13.77 13.37
C THR A 24 8.22 -13.49 12.48
N ILE A 25 8.91 -12.38 12.72
CA ILE A 25 10.14 -12.02 12.01
C ILE A 25 11.32 -12.40 12.90
N THR A 26 12.15 -13.33 12.45
CA THR A 26 13.32 -13.75 13.22
C THR A 26 14.45 -12.72 13.11
N ASP A 27 15.39 -12.76 14.05
CA ASP A 27 16.57 -11.87 14.04
C ASP A 27 17.39 -12.01 12.75
N GLN A 28 17.45 -13.21 12.17
CA GLN A 28 18.13 -13.45 10.90
C GLN A 28 17.39 -12.81 9.71
N GLN A 29 16.06 -12.77 9.73
CA GLN A 29 15.24 -12.20 8.65
C GLN A 29 15.15 -10.67 8.75
N ARG A 30 15.20 -10.13 9.96
CA ARG A 30 14.94 -8.71 10.26
C ARG A 30 15.74 -7.74 9.38
N PRO A 31 17.06 -7.90 9.16
CA PRO A 31 17.81 -6.97 8.32
C PRO A 31 17.25 -6.85 6.90
N ALA A 32 16.90 -7.98 6.27
CA ALA A 32 16.34 -7.99 4.93
C ALA A 32 14.93 -7.39 4.89
N VAL A 33 14.08 -7.71 5.88
CA VAL A 33 12.72 -7.14 5.98
C VAL A 33 12.77 -5.62 6.08
N LEU A 34 13.66 -5.06 6.92
CA LEU A 34 13.79 -3.60 7.07
C LEU A 34 14.29 -2.94 5.77
N GLN A 35 15.20 -3.59 5.05
CA GLN A 35 15.65 -3.12 3.74
C GLN A 35 14.49 -3.07 2.74
N PHE A 36 13.69 -4.14 2.65
CA PHE A 36 12.53 -4.18 1.77
C PHE A 36 11.47 -3.13 2.11
N LEU A 37 11.17 -2.92 3.39
CA LEU A 37 10.23 -1.88 3.83
C LEU A 37 10.71 -0.47 3.44
N THR A 38 12.02 -0.22 3.52
CA THR A 38 12.60 1.06 3.09
C THR A 38 12.43 1.28 1.58
N ILE A 39 12.69 0.24 0.77
CA ILE A 39 12.47 0.29 -0.69
C ILE A 39 10.99 0.53 -1.01
N ALA A 40 10.09 -0.21 -0.36
CA ALA A 40 8.66 -0.08 -0.54
C ALA A 40 8.16 1.33 -0.20
N SER A 41 8.69 1.95 0.87
CA SER A 41 8.37 3.34 1.19
C SER A 41 8.82 4.32 0.10
N GLY A 42 9.96 4.08 -0.55
CA GLY A 42 10.41 4.85 -1.70
C GLY A 42 9.46 4.72 -2.89
N MET A 43 9.07 3.50 -3.21
CA MET A 43 8.08 3.22 -4.27
C MET A 43 6.72 3.87 -3.97
N ALA A 44 6.26 3.79 -2.73
CA ALA A 44 5.00 4.40 -2.31
C ALA A 44 5.04 5.93 -2.44
N THR A 45 6.17 6.56 -2.15
CA THR A 45 6.37 8.00 -2.36
C THR A 45 6.22 8.37 -3.85
N ILE A 46 6.79 7.57 -4.75
CA ILE A 46 6.67 7.78 -6.20
C ILE A 46 5.20 7.67 -6.64
N VAL A 47 4.49 6.63 -6.17
CA VAL A 47 3.07 6.44 -6.49
C VAL A 47 2.20 7.58 -5.95
N GLN A 48 2.45 8.04 -4.73
CA GLN A 48 1.71 9.15 -4.12
C GLN A 48 1.93 10.49 -4.84
N ALA A 49 3.06 10.66 -5.52
CA ALA A 49 3.36 11.85 -6.29
C ALA A 49 2.68 11.87 -7.67
N ALA A 50 2.08 10.76 -8.12
CA ALA A 50 1.37 10.71 -9.38
C ALA A 50 0.11 11.58 -9.33
N PRO A 51 -0.13 12.46 -10.31
CA PRO A 51 -1.33 13.30 -10.33
C PRO A 51 -2.56 12.42 -10.57
N LEU A 52 -3.50 12.48 -9.65
CA LEU A 52 -4.81 11.82 -9.76
C LEU A 52 -5.88 12.92 -9.73
N ASP A 53 -6.88 12.78 -10.59
CA ASP A 53 -8.07 13.63 -10.52
C ASP A 53 -8.93 13.17 -9.35
N ASP A 54 -9.30 14.09 -8.46
CA ASP A 54 -10.11 13.79 -7.27
C ASP A 54 -11.49 13.22 -7.63
N GLY A 55 -11.96 13.47 -8.87
CA GLY A 55 -13.19 12.91 -9.42
C GLY A 55 -13.04 11.53 -10.08
N SER A 56 -11.81 11.01 -10.27
CA SER A 56 -11.54 9.82 -11.10
C SER A 56 -10.83 8.69 -10.36
N PHE A 57 -10.98 8.57 -9.04
CA PHE A 57 -10.50 7.44 -8.22
C PHE A 57 -11.22 6.09 -8.52
N GLU A 58 -11.49 5.82 -9.80
CA GLU A 58 -11.90 4.52 -10.29
C GLU A 58 -10.76 3.55 -10.01
N LEU A 59 -11.05 2.58 -9.14
CA LEU A 59 -10.14 1.47 -8.89
C LEU A 59 -9.88 0.74 -10.21
N ALA A 60 -8.70 0.13 -10.33
CA ALA A 60 -8.47 -0.88 -11.36
C ALA A 60 -9.64 -1.89 -11.35
N PRO A 61 -10.04 -2.43 -12.53
CA PRO A 61 -11.32 -3.07 -12.73
C PRO A 61 -11.74 -3.98 -11.57
N VAL A 62 -12.87 -3.64 -10.94
CA VAL A 62 -13.39 -4.36 -9.77
C VAL A 62 -14.22 -5.58 -10.17
N PHE A 63 -14.31 -6.52 -9.24
CA PHE A 63 -15.21 -7.66 -9.31
C PHE A 63 -16.65 -7.22 -9.61
N ARG A 64 -17.28 -7.83 -10.62
CA ARG A 64 -18.70 -7.63 -10.95
C ARG A 64 -19.48 -8.92 -10.65
N PRO A 65 -20.28 -8.96 -9.58
CA PRO A 65 -21.14 -10.11 -9.32
C PRO A 65 -22.31 -10.16 -10.31
N GLY A 66 -22.46 -11.31 -11.00
CA GLY A 66 -23.57 -11.59 -11.90
C GLY A 66 -23.21 -11.51 -13.40
N PRO A 67 -24.03 -12.12 -14.28
CA PRO A 67 -23.87 -11.94 -15.72
C PRO A 67 -24.17 -10.49 -16.11
N VAL A 68 -23.41 -9.95 -17.07
CA VAL A 68 -23.68 -8.66 -17.70
C VAL A 68 -25.01 -8.73 -18.47
N SER A 69 -26.12 -8.48 -17.78
CA SER A 69 -27.42 -8.32 -18.42
C SER A 69 -27.52 -6.93 -19.02
N GLY A 70 -27.61 -6.85 -20.34
CA GLY A 70 -28.28 -5.73 -21.01
C GLY A 70 -27.47 -5.02 -22.09
N GLY A 71 -27.41 -5.61 -23.26
CA GLY A 71 -27.04 -4.96 -24.51
C GLY A 71 -27.65 -5.62 -25.74
N GLY A 72 -28.83 -6.23 -25.59
CA GLY A 72 -29.70 -6.51 -26.72
C GLY A 72 -30.47 -5.24 -27.05
N SER A 73 -30.31 -4.74 -28.27
CA SER A 73 -31.35 -3.99 -28.96
C SER A 73 -31.36 -4.45 -30.40
N ALA A 74 -32.58 -4.66 -30.86
CA ALA A 74 -33.00 -5.13 -32.17
C ALA A 74 -32.56 -4.19 -33.30
#